data_AF-A0A919YDC0-F1
#
_entry.id   AF-A0A919YDC0-F1
#
_cell.length_a   1.000
_cell.length_b   1.000
_cell.length_c   1.000
_cell.angle_alpha   90.00
_cell.angle_beta   90.00
_cell.angle_gamma   90.00
#
_symmetry.space_group_name_H-M   'P 1'
#
loop_
_entity.id
_entity.type
_entity.pdbx_description
1 polymer ?
#
loop_
_entity_poly.entity_id
_entity_poly.type
_entity_poly.pdbx_seq_one_letter_code
_entity_poly.pdbx_strand_id
1 'polypeptide(L)'
;MICFRNMEYCVTSRIESIRVLVNEMLQTMDSSVEKSNACVYLYGVSTFASMLAMKRGQNSELAAIAGLLHHYYFYKTGIAEFPGPNSSEAVRPLIRDIKIFSNEERMIILQAIFYQDDRKQIHGPYEEIIKDAIVLQMFFQTTGSQTYHLDAHRLQNVLDELAIPCEFEVSRIDKASIPEDTGDRRRKLADISEALAGKNIIGIPGDEQYREICMYWPDTGIYKILRGSWCAAFVYHCCRQAGILLPIRYPNGIYRFAGVGAWLEWARLPETGFFHIDGQEGFSPQRGDIVIYEKLLSENSHDHIGIILACDEKEILVAEGNRDNMNYSSVFRRKRYHCILGYIRIDNDYQFNFNGYLQSDFLVE
;
A
#
# COMPACT_ATOMS: atom_id res chain seq x y z
N MET A 1 -32.74 -5.34 -44.08
CA MET A 1 -31.30 -5.43 -44.45
C MET A 1 -30.62 -4.19 -43.88
N ILE A 2 -30.22 -4.25 -42.61
CA ILE A 2 -29.60 -3.12 -41.91
C ILE A 2 -28.11 -3.20 -42.21
N CYS A 3 -27.61 -2.15 -42.85
CA CYS A 3 -26.22 -2.04 -43.27
C CYS A 3 -25.35 -1.85 -42.02
N PHE A 4 -24.57 -2.87 -41.67
CA PHE A 4 -23.48 -2.74 -40.70
C PHE A 4 -22.44 -1.79 -41.32
N ARG A 5 -22.44 -0.53 -40.87
CA ARG A 5 -21.28 0.34 -41.06
C ARG A 5 -20.14 -0.24 -40.24
N ASN A 6 -19.04 -0.52 -40.93
CA ASN A 6 -17.77 -0.90 -40.38
C ASN A 6 -17.43 -0.01 -39.17
N MET A 7 -17.29 -0.62 -38.00
CA MET A 7 -16.55 -0.03 -36.88
C MET A 7 -15.12 0.16 -37.36
N GLU A 8 -14.76 1.39 -37.70
CA GLU A 8 -13.37 1.80 -37.73
C GLU A 8 -12.78 1.48 -36.36
N TYR A 9 -11.68 0.73 -36.33
CA TYR A 9 -10.87 0.55 -35.13
C TYR A 9 -10.37 1.95 -34.71
N CYS A 10 -11.09 2.60 -33.81
CA CYS A 10 -10.63 3.81 -33.17
C CYS A 10 -9.38 3.43 -32.37
N VAL A 11 -8.21 3.93 -32.79
CA VAL A 11 -6.98 3.86 -32.00
C VAL A 11 -7.29 4.56 -30.68
N THR A 12 -7.57 3.79 -29.64
CA THR A 12 -7.89 4.32 -28.32
C THR A 12 -6.62 4.97 -27.78
N SER A 13 -6.67 6.26 -27.46
CA SER A 13 -5.48 6.95 -26.92
C SER A 13 -5.08 6.36 -25.56
N ARG A 14 -3.82 6.56 -25.15
CA ARG A 14 -3.31 5.97 -23.89
C ARG A 14 -4.11 6.43 -22.68
N ILE A 15 -4.45 7.71 -22.63
CA ILE A 15 -5.33 8.28 -21.59
C ILE A 15 -6.72 7.64 -21.59
N GLU A 16 -7.31 7.33 -22.75
CA GLU A 16 -8.62 6.66 -22.81
C GLU A 16 -8.53 5.22 -22.28
N SER A 17 -7.45 4.49 -22.55
CA SER A 17 -7.24 3.15 -21.96
C SER A 17 -7.16 3.22 -20.43
N ILE A 18 -6.49 4.23 -19.87
CA ILE A 18 -6.46 4.46 -18.42
C ILE A 18 -7.84 4.87 -17.87
N ARG A 19 -8.60 5.69 -18.59
CA ARG A 19 -9.97 6.07 -18.21
C ARG A 19 -10.89 4.85 -18.13
N VAL A 20 -10.79 3.91 -19.08
CA VAL A 20 -11.55 2.65 -19.02
C VAL A 20 -11.21 1.89 -17.74
N LEU A 21 -9.91 1.70 -17.46
CA LEU A 21 -9.44 1.01 -16.25
C LEU A 21 -9.96 1.67 -14.96
N VAL A 22 -9.85 3.00 -14.86
CA VAL A 22 -10.33 3.75 -13.68
C VAL A 22 -11.85 3.62 -13.54
N ASN A 23 -12.60 3.73 -14.64
CA ASN A 23 -14.04 3.59 -14.61
C ASN A 23 -14.47 2.18 -14.19
N GLU A 24 -13.81 1.13 -14.69
CA GLU A 24 -14.05 -0.25 -14.26
C GLU A 24 -13.77 -0.44 -12.76
N MET A 25 -12.70 0.15 -12.24
CA MET A 25 -12.41 0.16 -10.81
C MET A 25 -13.53 0.88 -10.01
N LEU A 26 -13.97 2.05 -10.46
CA LEU A 26 -15.04 2.80 -9.81
C LEU A 26 -16.41 2.08 -9.89
N GLN A 27 -16.65 1.24 -10.90
CA GLN A 27 -17.85 0.41 -10.94
C GLN A 27 -17.90 -0.65 -9.84
N THR A 28 -16.77 -0.99 -9.20
CA THR A 28 -16.75 -1.97 -8.10
C THR A 28 -17.12 -1.36 -6.74
N MET A 29 -17.38 -0.06 -6.67
CA MET A 29 -17.83 0.62 -5.45
C MET A 29 -19.34 0.44 -5.24
N ASP A 30 -19.76 0.14 -4.01
CA ASP A 30 -21.17 -0.12 -3.67
C ASP A 30 -22.02 1.17 -3.68
N SER A 31 -21.47 2.28 -3.17
CA SER A 31 -22.19 3.54 -3.04
C SER A 31 -22.12 4.38 -4.31
N SER A 32 -23.28 4.66 -4.91
CA SER A 32 -23.38 5.52 -6.09
C SER A 32 -22.93 6.95 -5.84
N VAL A 33 -23.15 7.46 -4.62
CA VAL A 33 -22.72 8.80 -4.19
C VAL A 33 -21.20 8.86 -4.06
N GLU A 34 -20.60 7.89 -3.38
CA GLU A 34 -19.13 7.83 -3.22
C GLU A 34 -18.44 7.65 -4.56
N LYS A 35 -19.00 6.79 -5.44
CA LYS A 35 -18.51 6.63 -6.82
C LYS A 35 -18.57 7.94 -7.61
N SER A 36 -19.66 8.69 -7.51
CA SER A 36 -19.78 10.00 -8.18
C SER A 36 -18.75 10.98 -7.65
N ASN A 37 -18.57 11.05 -6.34
CA ASN A 37 -17.57 11.92 -5.70
C ASN A 37 -16.14 11.52 -6.09
N ALA A 38 -15.84 10.23 -6.13
CA ALA A 38 -14.56 9.67 -6.55
C ALA A 38 -14.26 10.04 -8.02
N CYS A 39 -15.25 9.90 -8.90
CA CYS A 39 -15.12 10.27 -10.30
C CYS A 39 -14.80 11.76 -10.46
N VAL A 40 -15.59 12.65 -9.84
CA VAL A 40 -15.35 14.10 -9.87
C VAL A 40 -13.97 14.44 -9.36
N TYR A 41 -13.56 13.84 -8.24
CA TYR A 41 -12.26 14.09 -7.62
C TYR A 41 -11.10 13.65 -8.53
N LEU A 42 -11.08 12.39 -9.00
CA LEU A 42 -9.99 11.85 -9.81
C LEU A 42 -9.84 12.58 -11.15
N TYR A 43 -10.95 12.85 -11.83
CA TYR A 43 -10.92 13.59 -13.09
C TYR A 43 -10.54 15.06 -12.87
N GLY A 44 -10.97 15.67 -11.77
CA GLY A 44 -10.56 17.02 -11.38
C GLY A 44 -9.05 17.13 -11.17
N VAL A 45 -8.45 16.24 -10.38
CA VAL A 45 -6.98 16.17 -10.20
C VAL A 45 -6.29 15.94 -11.55
N SER A 46 -6.79 15.02 -12.37
CA SER A 46 -6.25 14.76 -13.71
C SER A 46 -6.23 16.02 -14.59
N THR A 47 -7.33 16.78 -14.61
CA THR A 47 -7.44 18.01 -15.40
C THR A 47 -6.49 19.09 -14.90
N PHE A 48 -6.43 19.33 -13.58
CA PHE A 48 -5.48 20.29 -13.03
C PHE A 48 -4.03 19.88 -13.28
N ALA A 49 -3.69 18.59 -13.13
CA ALA A 49 -2.35 18.08 -13.41
C ALA A 49 -1.96 18.29 -14.87
N SER A 50 -2.88 18.03 -15.81
CA SER A 50 -2.66 18.27 -17.23
C SER A 50 -2.40 19.75 -17.53
N MET A 51 -3.23 20.63 -16.98
CA MET A 51 -3.10 22.10 -17.15
C MET A 51 -1.78 22.62 -16.58
N LEU A 52 -1.43 22.22 -15.35
CA LEU A 52 -0.18 22.63 -14.69
C LEU A 52 1.03 22.12 -15.45
N ALA A 53 1.00 20.86 -15.94
CA ALA A 53 2.07 20.33 -16.77
C ALA A 53 2.27 21.14 -18.06
N MET A 54 1.18 21.54 -18.75
CA MET A 54 1.29 22.42 -19.92
C MET A 54 1.94 23.75 -19.58
N LYS A 55 1.53 24.38 -18.47
CA LYS A 55 2.09 25.66 -18.03
C LYS A 55 3.58 25.56 -17.66
N ARG A 56 3.99 24.42 -17.07
CA ARG A 56 5.35 24.15 -16.59
C ARG A 56 6.25 23.46 -17.62
N GLY A 57 5.80 23.33 -18.88
CA GLY A 57 6.58 22.72 -19.96
C GLY A 57 6.84 21.22 -19.80
N GLN A 58 5.96 20.50 -19.11
CA GLN A 58 6.01 19.05 -18.91
C GLN A 58 4.98 18.32 -19.80
N ASN A 59 5.07 16.99 -19.88
CA ASN A 59 4.12 16.18 -20.65
C ASN A 59 2.75 16.13 -19.94
N SER A 60 1.77 16.80 -20.53
CA SER A 60 0.43 16.92 -19.96
C SER A 60 -0.37 15.62 -19.95
N GLU A 61 -0.07 14.67 -20.82
CA GLU A 61 -0.70 13.35 -20.84
C GLU A 61 -0.24 12.51 -19.64
N LEU A 62 1.07 12.46 -19.37
CA LEU A 62 1.63 11.71 -18.23
C LEU A 62 1.14 12.27 -16.89
N ALA A 63 1.10 13.60 -16.76
CA ALA A 63 0.56 14.25 -15.56
C ALA A 63 -0.94 13.95 -15.37
N ALA A 64 -1.73 13.98 -16.45
CA ALA A 64 -3.15 13.62 -16.38
C ALA A 64 -3.37 12.15 -15.96
N ILE A 65 -2.54 11.23 -16.47
CA ILE A 65 -2.59 9.80 -16.12
C ILE A 65 -2.23 9.59 -14.65
N ALA A 66 -1.15 10.20 -14.16
CA ALA A 66 -0.79 10.14 -12.75
C ALA A 66 -1.91 10.69 -11.86
N GLY A 67 -2.53 11.81 -12.26
CA GLY A 67 -3.69 12.39 -11.57
C GLY A 67 -4.92 11.46 -11.53
N LEU A 68 -5.18 10.67 -12.58
CA LEU A 68 -6.27 9.68 -12.56
C LEU A 68 -5.99 8.48 -11.64
N LEU A 69 -4.73 8.11 -11.50
CA LEU A 69 -4.30 6.87 -10.83
C LEU A 69 -3.85 7.08 -9.38
N HIS A 70 -3.64 8.32 -8.94
CA HIS A 70 -2.99 8.60 -7.64
C HIS A 70 -3.68 7.98 -6.42
N HIS A 71 -5.01 7.87 -6.40
CA HIS A 71 -5.75 7.24 -5.31
C HIS A 71 -6.30 5.85 -5.66
N TYR A 72 -5.72 5.16 -6.64
CA TYR A 72 -6.21 3.86 -7.09
C TYR A 72 -6.39 2.85 -5.96
N TYR A 73 -5.40 2.75 -5.05
CA TYR A 73 -5.46 1.79 -3.94
C TYR A 73 -6.62 2.08 -2.98
N PHE A 74 -6.82 3.35 -2.62
CA PHE A 74 -7.90 3.77 -1.72
C PHE A 74 -9.27 3.43 -2.31
N TYR A 75 -9.54 3.80 -3.57
CA TYR A 75 -10.84 3.52 -4.17
C TYR A 75 -11.08 2.02 -4.44
N LYS A 76 -10.02 1.23 -4.52
CA LYS A 76 -10.12 -0.22 -4.72
C LYS A 76 -10.28 -1.01 -3.42
N THR A 77 -9.81 -0.49 -2.29
CA THR A 77 -9.70 -1.23 -1.01
C THR A 77 -10.41 -0.56 0.17
N GLY A 78 -10.73 0.73 0.08
CA GLY A 78 -11.23 1.55 1.19
C GLY A 78 -10.15 1.98 2.19
N ILE A 79 -8.88 1.64 1.96
CA ILE A 79 -7.78 1.84 2.91
C ILE A 79 -7.07 3.16 2.62
N ALA A 80 -7.00 4.05 3.62
CA ALA A 80 -6.51 5.41 3.47
C ALA A 80 -5.03 5.58 3.86
N GLU A 81 -4.44 4.62 4.56
CA GLU A 81 -3.05 4.70 5.01
C GLU A 81 -2.07 4.52 3.83
N PHE A 82 -0.96 5.27 3.90
CA PHE A 82 0.10 5.30 2.90
C PHE A 82 -0.44 5.46 1.45
N PRO A 83 -1.24 6.52 1.18
CA PRO A 83 -1.95 6.65 -0.10
C PRO A 83 -1.01 6.66 -1.30
N GLY A 84 0.15 7.32 -1.17
CA GLY A 84 1.22 7.32 -2.16
C GLY A 84 1.84 5.93 -2.40
N PRO A 85 2.54 5.37 -1.40
CA PRO A 85 3.20 4.06 -1.54
C PRO A 85 2.26 2.94 -2.01
N ASN A 86 1.07 2.83 -1.42
CA ASN A 86 0.13 1.77 -1.76
C ASN A 86 -0.48 1.93 -3.15
N SER A 87 -0.82 3.16 -3.57
CA SER A 87 -1.35 3.40 -4.92
C SER A 87 -0.29 3.20 -5.98
N SER A 88 0.94 3.65 -5.76
CA SER A 88 2.05 3.42 -6.69
C SER A 88 2.28 1.92 -6.90
N GLU A 89 2.34 1.14 -5.81
CA GLU A 89 2.54 -0.32 -5.90
C GLU A 89 1.33 -1.07 -6.53
N ALA A 90 0.10 -0.61 -6.29
CA ALA A 90 -1.09 -1.18 -6.91
C ALA A 90 -1.17 -0.88 -8.41
N VAL A 91 -0.73 0.31 -8.84
CA VAL A 91 -0.74 0.75 -10.23
C VAL A 91 0.39 0.14 -11.04
N ARG A 92 1.56 -0.11 -10.44
CA ARG A 92 2.75 -0.66 -11.11
C ARG A 92 2.46 -1.87 -12.03
N PRO A 93 1.84 -2.98 -11.55
CA PRO A 93 1.54 -4.10 -12.43
C PRO A 93 0.53 -3.75 -13.52
N LEU A 94 -0.44 -2.88 -13.24
CA LEU A 94 -1.47 -2.48 -14.22
C LEU A 94 -0.86 -1.77 -15.43
N ILE A 95 -0.03 -0.76 -15.18
CA ILE A 95 0.61 0.01 -16.26
C ILE A 95 1.73 -0.76 -16.96
N ARG A 96 2.35 -1.73 -16.28
CA ARG A 96 3.30 -2.68 -16.89
C ARG A 96 2.59 -3.61 -17.87
N ASP A 97 1.45 -4.19 -17.47
CA ASP A 97 0.81 -5.26 -18.21
C ASP A 97 0.02 -4.75 -19.43
N ILE A 98 -0.46 -3.50 -19.39
CA ILE A 98 -1.10 -2.83 -20.54
C ILE A 98 -0.10 -2.47 -21.66
N LYS A 99 1.20 -2.36 -21.36
CA LYS A 99 2.30 -2.19 -22.35
C LYS A 99 2.16 -1.01 -23.31
N ILE A 100 1.55 0.10 -22.87
CA ILE A 100 1.41 1.34 -23.66
C ILE A 100 2.38 2.46 -23.25
N PHE A 101 3.22 2.23 -22.23
CA PHE A 101 4.17 3.19 -21.68
C PHE A 101 5.61 2.65 -21.72
N SER A 102 6.59 3.53 -21.95
CA SER A 102 8.01 3.19 -21.79
C SER A 102 8.39 2.99 -20.31
N ASN A 103 9.58 2.49 -20.03
CA ASN A 103 10.07 2.34 -18.65
C ASN A 103 10.18 3.70 -17.94
N GLU A 104 10.64 4.72 -18.67
CA GLU A 104 10.79 6.08 -18.19
C GLU A 104 9.43 6.73 -17.93
N GLU A 105 8.45 6.53 -18.81
CA GLU A 105 7.08 7.03 -18.60
C GLU A 105 6.41 6.35 -17.39
N ARG A 106 6.58 5.04 -17.24
CA ARG A 106 6.11 4.30 -16.06
C ARG A 106 6.75 4.85 -14.78
N MET A 107 8.06 5.12 -14.81
CA MET A 107 8.78 5.72 -13.68
C MET A 107 8.16 7.04 -13.24
N ILE A 108 7.97 7.95 -14.20
CA ILE A 108 7.38 9.27 -13.97
C ILE A 108 6.00 9.15 -13.30
N ILE A 109 5.13 8.29 -13.85
CA ILE A 109 3.79 8.09 -13.30
C ILE A 109 3.86 7.54 -11.87
N LEU A 110 4.68 6.50 -11.64
CA LEU A 110 4.75 5.82 -10.35
C LEU A 110 5.39 6.67 -9.26
N GLN A 111 6.42 7.47 -9.57
CA GLN A 111 7.03 8.39 -8.61
C GLN A 111 6.10 9.56 -8.26
N ALA A 112 5.42 10.14 -9.27
CA ALA A 112 4.43 11.19 -9.06
C ALA A 112 3.27 10.73 -8.14
N ILE A 113 2.82 9.48 -8.29
CA ILE A 113 1.84 8.86 -7.39
C ILE A 113 2.45 8.58 -6.02
N PHE A 114 3.68 8.06 -5.95
CA PHE A 114 4.30 7.64 -4.70
C PHE A 114 4.49 8.81 -3.71
N TYR A 115 4.91 9.98 -4.21
CA TYR A 115 5.18 11.14 -3.36
C TYR A 115 4.02 12.14 -3.27
N GLN A 116 2.81 11.75 -3.69
CA GLN A 116 1.65 12.65 -3.79
C GLN A 116 1.27 13.35 -2.47
N ASP A 117 1.61 12.77 -1.32
CA ASP A 117 1.29 13.24 0.03
C ASP A 117 2.53 13.73 0.81
N ASP A 118 3.75 13.57 0.28
CA ASP A 118 4.96 14.07 0.94
C ASP A 118 5.08 15.59 0.80
N ARG A 119 4.67 16.30 1.85
CA ARG A 119 4.78 17.77 1.97
C ARG A 119 6.12 18.24 2.53
N LYS A 120 6.96 17.33 3.04
CA LYS A 120 8.22 17.69 3.73
C LYS A 120 9.36 17.95 2.76
N GLN A 121 9.28 17.36 1.56
CA GLN A 121 10.32 17.43 0.55
C GLN A 121 9.79 17.96 -0.78
N ILE A 122 10.67 18.64 -1.52
CA ILE A 122 10.45 19.03 -2.91
C ILE A 122 11.04 17.92 -3.78
N HIS A 123 10.22 17.37 -4.67
CA HIS A 123 10.59 16.29 -5.57
C HIS A 123 10.70 16.77 -7.02
N GLY A 124 10.65 15.83 -7.96
CA GLY A 124 10.70 16.12 -9.39
C GLY A 124 9.46 16.89 -9.90
N PRO A 125 9.49 17.30 -11.17
CA PRO A 125 8.46 18.16 -11.72
C PRO A 125 7.06 17.54 -11.70
N TYR A 126 6.93 16.23 -11.93
CA TYR A 126 5.62 15.57 -11.96
C TYR A 126 5.05 15.34 -10.57
N GLU A 127 5.89 15.01 -9.59
CA GLU A 127 5.51 14.90 -8.18
C GLU A 127 4.94 16.23 -7.69
N GLU A 128 5.62 17.34 -7.96
CA GLU A 128 5.16 18.67 -7.57
C GLU A 128 3.87 19.08 -8.32
N ILE A 129 3.74 18.73 -9.61
CA ILE A 129 2.50 18.93 -10.37
C ILE A 129 1.33 18.18 -9.72
N ILE A 130 1.51 16.91 -9.32
CA ILE A 130 0.45 16.11 -8.70
C ILE A 130 0.08 16.67 -7.32
N LYS A 131 1.06 17.03 -6.49
CA LYS A 131 0.79 17.67 -5.19
C LYS A 131 -0.05 18.94 -5.35
N ASP A 132 0.30 19.78 -6.32
CA ASP A 132 -0.41 21.05 -6.58
C ASP A 132 -1.82 20.81 -7.17
N ALA A 133 -1.96 19.84 -8.08
CA ALA A 133 -3.23 19.47 -8.67
C ALA A 133 -4.23 18.93 -7.62
N ILE A 134 -3.75 18.15 -6.66
CA ILE A 134 -4.55 17.66 -5.53
C ILE A 134 -5.06 18.83 -4.69
N VAL A 135 -4.17 19.75 -4.32
CA VAL A 135 -4.51 20.93 -3.51
C VAL A 135 -5.51 21.83 -4.23
N LEU A 136 -5.33 22.07 -5.54
CA LEU A 136 -6.31 22.81 -6.35
C LEU A 136 -7.66 22.10 -6.39
N GLN A 137 -7.69 20.79 -6.63
CA GLN A 137 -8.95 20.04 -6.67
C GLN A 137 -9.71 20.12 -5.36
N MET A 138 -9.02 19.91 -4.23
CA MET A 138 -9.62 20.00 -2.90
C MET A 138 -10.19 21.40 -2.64
N PHE A 139 -9.45 22.44 -3.03
CA PHE A 139 -9.86 23.82 -2.88
C PHE A 139 -11.10 24.17 -3.72
N PHE A 140 -11.10 23.88 -5.02
CA PHE A 140 -12.22 24.21 -5.90
C PHE A 140 -13.46 23.36 -5.64
N GLN A 141 -13.30 22.13 -5.15
CA GLN A 141 -14.42 21.27 -4.77
C GLN A 141 -15.17 21.78 -3.52
N THR A 142 -14.50 22.52 -2.64
CA THR A 142 -15.07 23.13 -1.41
C THR A 142 -15.41 24.61 -1.58
N THR A 143 -15.81 25.00 -2.79
CA THR A 143 -16.16 26.39 -3.18
C THR A 143 -15.05 27.42 -2.98
N GLY A 144 -13.79 26.99 -2.88
CA GLY A 144 -12.63 27.89 -2.78
C GLY A 144 -12.60 28.71 -1.49
N SER A 145 -13.20 28.21 -0.41
CA SER A 145 -13.35 28.99 0.83
C SER A 145 -12.35 28.58 1.91
N GLN A 146 -11.89 27.32 1.90
CA GLN A 146 -11.08 26.75 2.97
C GLN A 146 -9.93 25.90 2.42
N THR A 147 -8.82 25.89 3.16
CA THR A 147 -7.70 24.97 2.95
C THR A 147 -7.15 24.48 4.28
N TYR A 148 -6.39 23.39 4.24
CA TYR A 148 -5.66 22.89 5.41
C TYR A 148 -4.38 23.68 5.64
N HIS A 149 -3.99 23.85 6.90
CA HIS A 149 -2.75 24.56 7.27
C HIS A 149 -1.51 24.06 6.52
N LEU A 150 -1.38 22.73 6.38
CA LEU A 150 -0.24 22.11 5.68
C LEU A 150 -0.20 22.41 4.17
N ASP A 151 -1.33 22.74 3.55
CA ASP A 151 -1.45 22.98 2.11
C ASP A 151 -1.50 24.48 1.76
N ALA A 152 -1.66 25.38 2.75
CA ALA A 152 -1.90 26.81 2.53
C ALA A 152 -0.80 27.50 1.69
N HIS A 153 0.48 27.28 2.04
CA HIS A 153 1.59 27.88 1.30
C HIS A 153 1.68 27.34 -0.15
N ARG A 154 1.43 26.03 -0.32
CA ARG A 154 1.43 25.40 -1.65
C ARG A 154 0.28 25.92 -2.50
N LEU A 155 -0.92 26.02 -1.91
CA LEU A 155 -2.10 26.58 -2.55
C LEU A 155 -1.87 28.03 -3.00
N GLN A 156 -1.31 28.87 -2.12
CA GLN A 156 -1.02 30.27 -2.46
C GLN A 156 -0.08 30.36 -3.67
N ASN A 157 1.02 29.61 -3.65
CA ASN A 157 1.99 29.63 -4.74
C ASN A 157 1.37 29.22 -6.09
N VAL A 158 0.52 28.18 -6.11
CA VAL A 158 -0.11 27.75 -7.36
C VAL A 158 -1.20 28.72 -7.82
N LEU A 159 -1.95 29.36 -6.91
CA LEU A 159 -2.92 30.40 -7.27
C LEU A 159 -2.23 31.64 -7.84
N ASP A 160 -1.11 32.06 -7.25
CA ASP A 160 -0.27 33.16 -7.76
C ASP A 160 0.31 32.83 -9.13
N GLU A 161 0.84 31.61 -9.29
CA GLU A 161 1.31 31.09 -10.58
C GLU A 161 0.21 31.17 -11.66
N LEU A 162 -1.03 30.86 -11.29
CA LEU A 162 -2.20 30.90 -12.17
C LEU A 162 -2.86 32.28 -12.29
N ALA A 163 -2.36 33.29 -11.57
CA ALA A 163 -2.93 34.62 -11.48
C ALA A 163 -4.43 34.62 -11.08
N ILE A 164 -4.82 33.73 -10.15
CA ILE A 164 -6.17 33.63 -9.63
C ILE A 164 -6.27 34.49 -8.36
N PRO A 165 -6.99 35.62 -8.38
CA PRO A 165 -7.15 36.44 -7.19
C PRO A 165 -8.08 35.72 -6.22
N CYS A 166 -7.55 35.28 -5.08
CA CYS A 166 -8.33 34.58 -4.08
C CYS A 166 -7.77 34.78 -2.68
N GLU A 167 -8.67 35.04 -1.73
CA GLU A 167 -8.39 34.97 -0.30
C GLU A 167 -9.13 33.75 0.24
N PHE A 168 -8.47 32.95 1.08
CA PHE A 168 -9.03 31.74 1.65
C PHE A 168 -8.72 31.63 3.14
N GLU A 169 -9.60 30.94 3.87
CA GLU A 169 -9.39 30.67 5.29
C GLU A 169 -8.55 29.41 5.50
N VAL A 170 -7.63 29.47 6.45
CA VAL A 170 -6.80 28.33 6.84
C VAL A 170 -7.46 27.61 8.02
N SER A 171 -7.97 26.41 7.77
CA SER A 171 -8.47 25.53 8.82
C SER A 171 -7.32 25.03 9.69
N ARG A 172 -7.51 25.11 11.02
CA ARG A 172 -6.59 24.56 12.04
C ARG A 172 -6.81 23.09 12.34
N ILE A 173 -7.81 22.46 11.71
CA ILE A 173 -8.10 21.04 11.91
C ILE A 173 -7.11 20.26 11.04
N ASP A 174 -5.94 19.97 11.60
CA ASP A 174 -5.08 18.93 11.04
C ASP A 174 -5.87 17.62 11.05
N LYS A 175 -5.73 16.81 9.98
CA LYS A 175 -6.29 15.45 9.92
C LYS A 175 -6.05 14.78 11.27
N ALA A 176 -7.12 14.32 11.90
CA ALA A 176 -7.13 13.73 13.23
C ALA A 176 -5.83 12.95 13.46
N SER A 177 -4.99 13.45 14.35
CA SER A 177 -3.86 12.70 14.88
C SER A 177 -4.43 11.35 15.30
N ILE A 178 -3.96 10.27 14.65
CA ILE A 178 -4.29 8.91 15.07
C ILE A 178 -4.07 8.90 16.58
N PRO A 179 -5.08 8.53 17.40
CA PRO A 179 -4.88 8.48 18.83
C PRO A 179 -3.62 7.66 19.07
N GLU A 180 -2.64 8.27 19.70
CA GLU A 180 -1.37 7.65 20.01
C GLU A 180 -1.71 6.47 20.90
N ASP A 181 -1.82 5.30 20.31
CA ASP A 181 -2.14 4.07 21.01
C ASP A 181 -0.87 3.66 21.74
N THR A 182 -0.64 4.28 22.90
CA THR A 182 0.51 4.07 23.78
C THR A 182 0.52 2.68 24.43
N GLY A 183 -0.26 1.74 23.90
CA GLY A 183 -0.28 0.35 24.35
C GLY A 183 0.90 -0.44 23.79
N ASP A 184 1.25 -1.53 24.48
CA ASP A 184 2.25 -2.49 24.01
C ASP A 184 1.76 -3.18 22.72
N ARG A 185 2.15 -2.62 21.56
CA ARG A 185 1.73 -3.10 20.23
C ARG A 185 2.19 -4.53 19.96
N ARG A 186 3.34 -4.96 20.47
CA ARG A 186 3.78 -6.37 20.40
C ARG A 186 2.88 -7.29 21.21
N ARG A 187 2.46 -6.88 22.41
CA ARG A 187 1.49 -7.64 23.18
C ARG A 187 0.16 -7.75 22.44
N LYS A 188 -0.34 -6.63 21.88
CA LYS A 188 -1.57 -6.62 21.06
C LYS A 188 -1.45 -7.51 19.84
N LEU A 189 -0.30 -7.52 19.14
CA LEU A 189 -0.03 -8.40 18.02
C LEU A 189 -0.18 -9.87 18.40
N ALA A 190 0.38 -10.28 19.54
CA ALA A 190 0.23 -11.65 20.03
C ALA A 190 -1.23 -11.97 20.42
N ASP A 191 -1.91 -11.07 21.13
CA ASP A 191 -3.29 -11.28 21.57
C ASP A 191 -4.27 -11.37 20.38
N ILE A 192 -4.10 -10.51 19.37
CA ILE A 192 -4.88 -10.52 18.12
C ILE A 192 -4.59 -11.78 17.30
N SER A 193 -3.31 -12.13 17.12
CA SER A 193 -2.95 -13.30 16.33
C SER A 193 -3.44 -14.60 16.97
N GLU A 194 -3.38 -14.72 18.31
CA GLU A 194 -3.96 -15.85 19.05
C GLU A 194 -5.47 -15.95 18.83
N ALA A 195 -6.20 -14.83 18.93
CA ALA A 195 -7.64 -14.80 18.70
C ALA A 195 -8.02 -15.16 17.26
N LEU A 196 -7.34 -14.60 16.26
CA LEU A 196 -7.61 -14.85 14.84
C LEU A 196 -7.20 -16.26 14.41
N ALA A 197 -6.06 -16.75 14.91
CA ALA A 197 -5.62 -18.11 14.65
C ALA A 197 -6.55 -19.15 15.29
N GLY A 198 -7.11 -18.86 16.47
CA GLY A 198 -8.10 -19.71 17.14
C GLY A 198 -9.44 -19.84 16.40
N LYS A 199 -9.73 -18.95 15.45
CA LYS A 199 -10.96 -19.01 14.62
C LYS A 199 -10.88 -20.01 13.47
N ASN A 200 -9.71 -20.59 13.18
CA ASN A 200 -9.49 -21.50 12.05
C ASN A 200 -9.92 -20.91 10.69
N ILE A 201 -9.44 -19.70 10.38
CA ILE A 201 -9.73 -19.01 9.11
C ILE A 201 -9.22 -19.88 7.97
N ILE A 202 -10.11 -20.29 7.08
CA ILE A 202 -9.77 -21.17 5.96
C ILE A 202 -9.35 -20.32 4.78
N GLY A 203 -8.18 -20.60 4.22
CA GLY A 203 -7.56 -19.88 3.11
C GLY A 203 -8.22 -20.12 1.75
N ILE A 204 -9.54 -19.95 1.66
CA ILE A 204 -10.36 -20.12 0.46
C ILE A 204 -11.37 -18.98 0.32
N PRO A 205 -11.77 -18.58 -0.90
CA PRO A 205 -12.70 -17.46 -1.12
C PRO A 205 -14.07 -17.58 -0.44
N GLY A 206 -14.47 -18.79 -0.02
CA GLY A 206 -15.73 -19.01 0.71
C GLY A 206 -15.71 -18.44 2.13
N ASP A 207 -14.54 -18.34 2.77
CA ASP A 207 -14.38 -17.78 4.12
C ASP A 207 -14.34 -16.24 4.07
N GLU A 208 -15.17 -15.59 4.89
CA GLU A 208 -15.28 -14.13 4.93
C GLU A 208 -14.02 -13.45 5.46
N GLN A 209 -13.43 -13.99 6.55
CA GLN A 209 -12.21 -13.43 7.14
C GLN A 209 -11.02 -13.59 6.21
N TYR A 210 -11.00 -14.66 5.40
CA TYR A 210 -10.02 -14.79 4.32
C TYR A 210 -10.17 -13.69 3.28
N ARG A 211 -11.40 -13.37 2.84
CA ARG A 211 -11.65 -12.28 1.88
C ARG A 211 -11.24 -10.92 2.43
N GLU A 212 -11.53 -10.66 3.71
CA GLU A 212 -11.10 -9.43 4.41
C GLU A 212 -9.58 -9.28 4.38
N ILE A 213 -8.83 -10.34 4.70
CA ILE A 213 -7.36 -10.31 4.66
C ILE A 213 -6.85 -10.11 3.23
N CYS A 214 -7.49 -10.72 2.22
CA CYS A 214 -7.09 -10.54 0.83
C CYS A 214 -7.27 -9.11 0.33
N MET A 215 -8.17 -8.31 0.94
CA MET A 215 -8.51 -6.97 0.46
C MET A 215 -7.31 -6.00 0.42
N TYR A 216 -6.27 -6.26 1.22
CA TYR A 216 -5.06 -5.43 1.23
C TYR A 216 -4.31 -5.43 -0.10
N TRP A 217 -4.52 -6.43 -0.96
CA TRP A 217 -3.82 -6.56 -2.24
C TRP A 217 -4.84 -6.58 -3.38
N PRO A 218 -5.03 -5.46 -4.10
CA PRO A 218 -6.14 -5.26 -5.03
C PRO A 218 -5.99 -5.97 -6.40
N ASP A 219 -5.21 -7.05 -6.47
CA ASP A 219 -4.95 -7.79 -7.71
C ASP A 219 -6.19 -8.58 -8.19
N THR A 220 -6.49 -8.56 -9.49
CA THR A 220 -7.65 -9.27 -10.09
C THR A 220 -7.67 -10.78 -9.80
N GLY A 221 -6.51 -11.39 -9.50
CA GLY A 221 -6.35 -12.81 -9.18
C GLY A 221 -5.97 -13.09 -7.73
N ILE A 222 -6.28 -12.20 -6.79
CA ILE A 222 -5.65 -12.21 -5.46
C ILE A 222 -5.77 -13.54 -4.71
N TYR A 223 -6.92 -14.21 -4.78
CA TYR A 223 -7.13 -15.50 -4.10
C TYR A 223 -6.22 -16.61 -4.61
N LYS A 224 -5.85 -16.56 -5.89
CA LYS A 224 -4.87 -17.49 -6.46
C LYS A 224 -3.45 -17.14 -6.04
N ILE A 225 -3.14 -15.84 -6.02
CA ILE A 225 -1.81 -15.32 -5.67
C ILE A 225 -1.48 -15.63 -4.22
N LEU A 226 -2.40 -15.35 -3.28
CA LEU A 226 -2.16 -15.55 -1.85
C LEU A 226 -2.20 -17.01 -1.41
N ARG A 227 -2.57 -17.96 -2.27
CA ARG A 227 -2.54 -19.39 -1.91
C ARG A 227 -1.14 -19.84 -1.49
N GLY A 228 -0.10 -19.33 -2.14
CA GLY A 228 1.30 -19.66 -1.78
C GLY A 228 1.90 -18.78 -0.70
N SER A 229 1.17 -17.74 -0.25
CA SER A 229 1.74 -16.67 0.59
C SER A 229 0.80 -16.28 1.75
N TRP A 230 -0.12 -17.19 2.09
CA TRP A 230 -1.17 -16.96 3.07
C TRP A 230 -0.62 -16.69 4.48
N CYS A 231 0.45 -17.37 4.88
CA CYS A 231 1.08 -17.18 6.19
C CYS A 231 1.54 -15.72 6.41
N ALA A 232 2.20 -15.12 5.41
CA ALA A 232 2.64 -13.72 5.48
C ALA A 232 1.48 -12.73 5.37
N ALA A 233 0.46 -13.03 4.55
CA ALA A 233 -0.76 -12.21 4.50
C ALA A 233 -1.50 -12.17 5.85
N PHE A 234 -1.59 -13.32 6.54
CA PHE A 234 -2.14 -13.41 7.89
C PHE A 234 -1.35 -12.58 8.90
N VAL A 235 -0.01 -12.67 8.89
CA VAL A 235 0.85 -11.87 9.77
C VAL A 235 0.71 -10.37 9.49
N TYR A 236 0.66 -9.96 8.22
CA TYR A 236 0.41 -8.56 7.84
C TYR A 236 -0.91 -8.04 8.40
N HIS A 237 -1.99 -8.81 8.29
CA HIS A 237 -3.28 -8.43 8.86
C HIS A 237 -3.20 -8.30 10.38
N CYS A 238 -2.56 -9.24 11.09
CA CYS A 238 -2.38 -9.16 12.53
C CYS A 238 -1.59 -7.91 12.95
N CYS A 239 -0.51 -7.56 12.24
CA CYS A 239 0.24 -6.33 12.46
C CYS A 239 -0.63 -5.10 12.28
N ARG A 240 -1.42 -5.02 11.20
CA ARG A 240 -2.33 -3.90 10.97
C ARG A 240 -3.38 -3.75 12.06
N GLN A 241 -4.02 -4.84 12.47
CA GLN A 241 -5.01 -4.83 13.57
C GLN A 241 -4.37 -4.41 14.91
N ALA A 242 -3.07 -4.68 15.10
CA ALA A 242 -2.31 -4.27 16.27
C ALA A 242 -1.77 -2.83 16.22
N GLY A 243 -2.06 -2.07 15.16
CA GLY A 243 -1.54 -0.70 14.98
C GLY A 243 -0.08 -0.63 14.50
N ILE A 244 0.47 -1.75 14.03
CA ILE A 244 1.76 -1.80 13.33
C ILE A 244 1.47 -1.64 11.84
N LEU A 245 1.39 -0.38 11.41
CA LEU A 245 0.99 -0.01 10.07
C LEU A 245 2.21 0.02 9.13
N LEU A 246 2.12 -0.75 8.04
CA LEU A 246 3.12 -0.83 6.98
C LEU A 246 2.41 -0.68 5.62
N PRO A 247 3.05 -0.08 4.60
CA PRO A 247 2.55 -0.17 3.23
C PRO A 247 2.52 -1.63 2.77
N ILE A 248 1.80 -1.94 1.68
CA ILE A 248 1.70 -3.32 1.17
C ILE A 248 3.03 -3.86 0.63
N ARG A 249 3.99 -2.97 0.37
CA ARG A 249 5.37 -3.23 -0.02
C ARG A 249 6.26 -2.15 0.60
N TYR A 250 7.38 -2.53 1.21
CA TYR A 250 8.36 -1.54 1.65
C TYR A 250 8.93 -0.81 0.40
N PRO A 251 9.11 0.52 0.42
CA PRO A 251 9.71 1.21 -0.72
C PRO A 251 11.08 0.63 -1.08
N ASN A 252 11.33 0.38 -2.37
CA ASN A 252 12.51 -0.35 -2.86
C ASN A 252 12.64 -1.81 -2.37
N GLY A 253 11.62 -2.40 -1.74
CA GLY A 253 11.63 -3.82 -1.37
C GLY A 253 11.38 -4.71 -2.59
N ILE A 254 11.89 -5.93 -2.65
CA ILE A 254 11.65 -6.82 -3.81
C ILE A 254 10.22 -7.36 -3.82
N TYR A 255 9.73 -7.74 -2.64
CA TYR A 255 8.44 -8.41 -2.47
C TYR A 255 7.45 -7.55 -1.67
N ARG A 256 6.15 -7.82 -1.86
CA ARG A 256 5.07 -7.29 -1.01
C ARG A 256 5.07 -8.01 0.34
N PHE A 257 4.54 -7.37 1.39
CA PHE A 257 4.42 -7.98 2.74
C PHE A 257 3.47 -9.18 2.83
N ALA A 258 2.81 -9.54 1.72
CA ALA A 258 2.22 -10.86 1.55
C ALA A 258 3.26 -11.98 1.33
N GLY A 259 4.56 -11.70 1.28
CA GLY A 259 5.63 -12.70 1.14
C GLY A 259 6.62 -12.65 2.29
N VAL A 260 7.07 -13.82 2.76
CA VAL A 260 8.01 -13.95 3.90
C VAL A 260 9.32 -13.19 3.65
N GLY A 261 9.83 -13.22 2.41
CA GLY A 261 11.04 -12.50 2.02
C GLY A 261 10.95 -10.99 2.26
N ALA A 262 9.77 -10.37 2.10
CA ALA A 262 9.60 -8.93 2.35
C ALA A 262 9.79 -8.58 3.83
N TRP A 263 9.30 -9.43 4.75
CA TRP A 263 9.48 -9.26 6.18
C TRP A 263 10.95 -9.38 6.58
N LEU A 264 11.65 -10.36 6.01
CA LEU A 264 13.06 -10.59 6.27
C LEU A 264 13.95 -9.45 5.75
N GLU A 265 13.69 -8.99 4.52
CA GLU A 265 14.37 -7.85 3.91
C GLU A 265 14.17 -6.60 4.76
N TRP A 266 12.91 -6.24 5.02
CA TRP A 266 12.55 -5.07 5.80
C TRP A 266 13.14 -5.08 7.21
N ALA A 267 13.14 -6.22 7.90
CA ALA A 267 13.68 -6.32 9.26
C ALA A 267 15.22 -6.26 9.33
N ARG A 268 15.92 -6.41 8.20
CA ARG A 268 17.39 -6.35 8.12
C ARG A 268 17.91 -4.99 7.65
N LEU A 269 17.02 -4.08 7.26
CA LEU A 269 17.43 -2.75 6.83
C LEU A 269 18.18 -2.01 7.96
N PRO A 270 19.18 -1.17 7.63
CA PRO A 270 19.93 -0.41 8.64
C PRO A 270 19.04 0.45 9.55
N GLU A 271 17.94 0.99 9.02
CA GLU A 271 17.00 1.84 9.76
C GLU A 271 16.03 1.09 10.68
N THR A 272 15.85 -0.23 10.49
CA THR A 272 14.97 -1.05 11.33
C THR A 272 15.78 -1.95 12.25
N GLY A 273 16.69 -2.76 11.71
CA GLY A 273 17.55 -3.66 12.48
C GLY A 273 16.80 -4.63 13.41
N PHE A 274 15.56 -5.00 13.07
CA PHE A 274 14.68 -5.81 13.91
C PHE A 274 14.94 -7.32 13.84
N PHE A 275 15.74 -7.78 12.88
CA PHE A 275 16.01 -9.20 12.69
C PHE A 275 17.11 -9.72 13.62
N HIS A 276 16.78 -10.77 14.37
CA HIS A 276 17.71 -11.52 15.22
C HIS A 276 17.80 -12.96 14.74
N ILE A 277 19.01 -13.44 14.46
CA ILE A 277 19.21 -14.83 14.03
C ILE A 277 18.91 -15.80 15.19
N ASP A 278 18.39 -16.99 14.88
CA ASP A 278 18.17 -18.00 15.92
C ASP A 278 19.48 -18.36 16.62
N GLY A 279 19.45 -18.47 17.94
CA GLY A 279 20.64 -18.70 18.77
C GLY A 279 21.57 -17.48 18.96
N GLN A 280 21.18 -16.28 18.51
CA GLN A 280 21.95 -15.06 18.77
C GLN A 280 22.17 -14.83 20.28
N GLU A 281 23.42 -14.57 20.67
CA GLU A 281 23.79 -14.30 22.06
C GLU A 281 23.03 -13.08 22.60
N GLY A 282 22.49 -13.21 23.82
CA GLY A 282 21.71 -12.15 24.46
C GLY A 282 20.29 -11.96 23.92
N PHE A 283 19.86 -12.76 22.92
CA PHE A 283 18.49 -12.73 22.43
C PHE A 283 17.70 -13.96 22.91
N SER A 284 16.45 -13.74 23.30
CA SER A 284 15.48 -14.81 23.54
C SER A 284 14.13 -14.37 23.00
N PRO A 285 13.44 -15.21 22.21
CA PRO A 285 12.16 -14.85 21.63
C PRO A 285 11.11 -14.61 22.70
N GLN A 286 10.26 -13.62 22.48
CA GLN A 286 9.23 -13.15 23.39
C GLN A 286 7.87 -13.17 22.70
N ARG A 287 6.81 -13.15 23.51
CA ARG A 287 5.45 -12.94 23.02
C ARG A 287 5.39 -11.66 22.18
N GLY A 288 4.85 -11.76 20.97
CA GLY A 288 4.75 -10.65 20.03
C GLY A 288 5.93 -10.52 19.07
N ASP A 289 7.00 -11.31 19.22
CA ASP A 289 8.00 -11.44 18.17
C ASP A 289 7.41 -12.25 16.99
N ILE A 290 7.84 -11.93 15.77
CA ILE A 290 7.50 -12.69 14.58
C ILE A 290 8.62 -13.71 14.34
N VAL A 291 8.28 -14.96 14.06
CA VAL A 291 9.26 -16.03 13.75
C VAL A 291 9.31 -16.26 12.24
N ILE A 292 10.51 -16.37 11.70
CA ILE A 292 10.78 -16.71 10.30
C ILE A 292 11.41 -18.10 10.27
N TYR A 293 10.84 -19.00 9.48
CA TYR A 293 11.31 -20.38 9.35
C TYR A 293 12.11 -20.57 8.07
N GLU A 294 13.10 -21.47 8.11
CA GLU A 294 13.94 -21.86 7.00
C GLU A 294 13.65 -23.32 6.64
N LYS A 295 13.14 -23.56 5.42
CA LYS A 295 12.88 -24.89 4.86
C LYS A 295 11.99 -25.76 5.74
N LEU A 296 10.88 -25.18 6.21
CA LEU A 296 9.94 -25.87 7.08
C LEU A 296 8.83 -26.59 6.30
N LEU A 297 8.33 -25.97 5.24
CA LEU A 297 7.23 -26.46 4.40
C LEU A 297 7.69 -26.84 2.98
N SER A 298 8.84 -26.34 2.56
CA SER A 298 9.43 -26.53 1.23
C SER A 298 10.96 -26.47 1.27
N GLU A 299 11.63 -26.71 0.15
CA GLU A 299 13.09 -26.56 0.03
C GLU A 299 13.53 -25.10 -0.20
N ASN A 300 12.57 -24.18 -0.33
CA ASN A 300 12.86 -22.75 -0.51
C ASN A 300 13.35 -22.15 0.82
N SER A 301 14.22 -21.14 0.71
CA SER A 301 14.63 -20.38 1.89
C SER A 301 13.48 -19.52 2.42
N HIS A 302 13.51 -19.23 3.73
CA HIS A 302 12.54 -18.36 4.42
C HIS A 302 11.08 -18.61 3.95
N ASP A 303 10.62 -19.85 4.09
CA ASP A 303 9.40 -20.34 3.43
C ASP A 303 8.14 -20.24 4.28
N HIS A 304 8.28 -19.91 5.56
CA HIS A 304 7.14 -19.77 6.46
C HIS A 304 7.37 -18.70 7.55
N ILE A 305 6.25 -18.21 8.11
CA ILE A 305 6.23 -17.13 9.10
C ILE A 305 5.10 -17.33 10.11
N GLY A 306 5.33 -16.89 11.35
CA GLY A 306 4.35 -16.97 12.44
C GLY A 306 4.56 -15.88 13.49
N ILE A 307 3.68 -15.83 14.48
CA ILE A 307 3.79 -14.90 15.63
C ILE A 307 3.94 -15.73 16.91
N ILE A 308 4.94 -15.37 17.73
CA ILE A 308 5.23 -16.02 19.01
C ILE A 308 4.19 -15.60 20.04
N LEU A 309 3.53 -16.58 20.66
CA LEU A 309 2.58 -16.40 21.74
C LEU A 309 3.20 -16.69 23.11
N ALA A 310 4.09 -17.68 23.15
CA ALA A 310 4.90 -18.04 24.32
C ALA A 310 6.15 -18.80 23.87
N CYS A 311 7.22 -18.75 24.66
CA CYS A 311 8.42 -19.53 24.43
C CYS A 311 8.85 -20.20 25.74
N ASP A 312 9.14 -21.49 25.66
CA ASP A 312 9.82 -22.26 26.71
C ASP A 312 11.17 -22.79 26.18
N GLU A 313 11.87 -23.60 26.98
CA GLU A 313 13.21 -24.09 26.63
C GLU A 313 13.24 -24.98 25.38
N LYS A 314 12.15 -25.71 25.09
CA LYS A 314 12.11 -26.74 24.05
C LYS A 314 11.14 -26.43 22.92
N GLU A 315 10.17 -25.58 23.18
CA GLU A 315 9.07 -25.30 22.27
C GLU A 315 8.70 -23.81 22.24
N ILE A 316 8.09 -23.42 21.14
CA ILE A 316 7.42 -22.13 20.96
C ILE A 316 5.93 -22.40 20.70
N LEU A 317 5.08 -21.63 21.36
CA LEU A 317 3.66 -21.53 21.02
C LEU A 317 3.51 -20.43 19.99
N VAL A 318 2.87 -20.74 18.86
CA VAL A 318 2.77 -19.83 17.71
C VAL A 318 1.35 -19.73 17.19
N ALA A 319 1.01 -18.53 16.71
CA ALA A 319 -0.13 -18.28 15.84
C ALA A 319 0.36 -18.18 14.39
N GLU A 320 -0.18 -19.00 13.50
CA GLU A 320 0.24 -19.08 12.10
C GLU A 320 -0.96 -19.11 11.17
N GLY A 321 -0.79 -18.59 9.95
CA GLY A 321 -1.80 -18.67 8.89
C GLY A 321 -1.82 -20.03 8.18
N ASN A 322 -0.72 -20.78 8.20
CA ASN A 322 -0.64 -22.11 7.58
C ASN A 322 -0.29 -23.16 8.63
N ARG A 323 -0.94 -24.32 8.54
CA ARG A 323 -0.62 -25.49 9.34
C ARG A 323 -0.65 -26.74 8.48
N ASP A 324 0.33 -27.63 8.69
CA ASP A 324 0.44 -28.91 7.98
C ASP A 324 0.40 -28.77 6.44
N ASN A 325 1.04 -27.70 5.92
CA ASN A 325 1.04 -27.32 4.50
C ASN A 325 -0.36 -27.03 3.92
N MET A 326 -1.31 -26.70 4.77
CA MET A 326 -2.66 -26.28 4.42
C MET A 326 -2.89 -24.84 4.87
N ASN A 327 -3.61 -24.09 4.05
CA ASN A 327 -3.91 -22.68 4.33
C ASN A 327 -5.09 -22.60 5.29
N TYR A 328 -4.85 -22.78 6.58
CA TYR A 328 -5.80 -22.44 7.62
C TYR A 328 -5.08 -21.93 8.85
N SER A 329 -5.63 -20.90 9.49
CA SER A 329 -5.01 -20.32 10.67
C SER A 329 -5.14 -21.27 11.88
N SER A 330 -4.12 -21.34 12.73
CA SER A 330 -4.14 -22.20 13.92
C SER A 330 -3.14 -21.74 14.97
N VAL A 331 -3.46 -22.02 16.23
CA VAL A 331 -2.52 -21.93 17.36
C VAL A 331 -1.97 -23.31 17.68
N PHE A 332 -0.66 -23.47 17.74
CA PHE A 332 -0.02 -24.75 18.07
C PHE A 332 1.44 -24.59 18.51
N ARG A 333 2.03 -25.68 18.99
CA ARG A 333 3.42 -25.72 19.45
C ARG A 333 4.35 -26.25 18.37
N ARG A 334 5.54 -25.66 18.26
CA ARG A 334 6.64 -26.15 17.44
C ARG A 334 7.88 -26.32 18.30
N LYS A 335 8.77 -27.22 17.88
CA LYS A 335 10.09 -27.39 18.52
C LYS A 335 10.91 -26.13 18.31
N ARG A 336 11.47 -25.61 19.40
CA ARG A 336 12.48 -24.56 19.38
C ARG A 336 13.72 -25.10 18.67
N TYR A 337 14.40 -24.26 17.89
CA TYR A 337 15.60 -24.60 17.10
C TYR A 337 15.39 -25.56 15.91
N HIS A 338 14.15 -25.86 15.52
CA HIS A 338 13.87 -26.67 14.35
C HIS A 338 13.40 -25.80 13.18
N CYS A 339 14.20 -25.73 12.12
CA CYS A 339 13.90 -24.97 10.91
C CYS A 339 13.56 -23.49 11.19
N ILE A 340 14.15 -22.88 12.22
CA ILE A 340 13.97 -21.46 12.52
C ILE A 340 15.17 -20.70 11.93
N LEU A 341 14.89 -19.71 11.08
CA LEU A 341 15.91 -18.79 10.58
C LEU A 341 16.24 -17.73 11.64
N GLY A 342 15.21 -17.19 12.27
CA GLY A 342 15.33 -16.15 13.28
C GLY A 342 14.01 -15.51 13.63
N TYR A 343 14.09 -14.38 14.32
CA TYR A 343 12.94 -13.65 14.85
C TYR A 343 13.02 -12.18 14.46
N ILE A 344 11.87 -11.57 14.26
CA ILE A 344 11.73 -10.13 14.02
C ILE A 344 11.08 -9.54 15.28
N ARG A 345 11.81 -8.67 15.98
CA ARG A 345 11.30 -7.91 17.12
C ARG A 345 11.07 -6.47 16.71
N ILE A 346 9.83 -6.16 16.36
CA ILE A 346 9.42 -4.81 15.97
C ILE A 346 9.39 -3.92 17.22
N ASP A 347 10.00 -2.74 17.16
CA ASP A 347 9.90 -1.77 18.24
C ASP A 347 8.44 -1.34 18.46
N ASN A 348 8.02 -1.26 19.72
CA ASN A 348 6.68 -0.81 20.09
C ASN A 348 6.40 0.63 19.66
N ASP A 349 7.44 1.45 19.47
CA ASP A 349 7.32 2.83 19.03
C ASP A 349 7.53 2.98 17.52
N TYR A 350 7.74 1.88 16.79
CA TYR A 350 7.97 1.94 15.35
C TYR A 350 6.79 2.61 14.62
N GLN A 351 7.13 3.60 13.81
CA GLN A 351 6.24 4.23 12.86
C GLN A 351 6.92 4.17 11.50
N PHE A 352 6.20 3.67 10.49
CA PHE A 352 6.73 3.65 9.14
C PHE A 352 7.06 5.08 8.69
N ASN A 353 8.31 5.28 8.29
CA ASN A 353 8.76 6.52 7.67
C ASN A 353 9.80 6.18 6.60
N PHE A 354 9.66 6.75 5.41
CA PHE A 354 10.60 6.56 4.31
C PHE A 354 11.17 7.91 3.91
N ASN A 355 12.47 8.09 4.17
CA ASN A 355 13.22 9.30 3.82
C ASN A 355 14.15 9.09 2.61
N GLY A 356 14.04 7.94 1.93
CA GLY A 356 14.88 7.59 0.79
C GLY A 356 14.31 8.07 -0.55
N TYR A 357 14.99 7.71 -1.63
CA TYR A 357 14.49 7.87 -2.99
C TYR A 357 14.03 6.53 -3.55
N LEU A 358 12.86 6.54 -4.20
CA LEU A 358 12.34 5.40 -4.94
C LEU A 358 13.24 5.11 -6.15
N GLN A 359 13.91 3.96 -6.13
CA GLN A 359 14.88 3.54 -7.13
C GLN A 359 14.18 2.92 -8.35
N SER A 360 14.75 3.15 -9.52
CA SER A 360 14.15 2.75 -10.79
C SER A 360 13.95 1.24 -10.92
N ASP A 361 14.91 0.47 -10.42
CA ASP A 361 14.98 -0.96 -10.67
C ASP A 361 13.79 -1.71 -10.02
N PHE A 362 13.22 -1.16 -8.95
CA PHE A 362 12.09 -1.74 -8.22
C PHE A 362 10.71 -1.39 -8.79
N LEU A 363 10.66 -0.48 -9.78
CA LEU A 363 9.44 -0.05 -10.47
C LEU A 363 9.30 -0.62 -11.88
N VAL A 364 10.39 -1.17 -12.46
CA VAL A 364 10.43 -1.61 -13.87
C VAL A 364 10.16 -3.11 -14.02
N GLU A 365 10.50 -3.93 -13.03
CA GLU A 365 9.99 -5.31 -12.85
C GLU A 365 8.48 -5.30 -12.53
#